data_AF-A0A972UXB4-F1
#
_entry.id   AF-A0A972UXB4-F1
#
_cell.length_a   1.000
_cell.length_b   1.000
_cell.length_c   1.000
_cell.angle_alpha   90.00
_cell.angle_beta   90.00
_cell.angle_gamma   90.00
#
_symmetry.space_group_name_H-M   'P 1'
#
loop_
_entity.id
_entity.type
_entity.pdbx_description
1 polymer ?
#
loop_
_entity_poly.entity_id
_entity_poly.type
_entity_poly.pdbx_seq_one_letter_code
_entity_poly.pdbx_strand_id
1 'polypeptide(L)' 'KIDEYKQKFANPFVAASQGYIDEIIEPKHTRSMILHALKVSENKDIAGPKKKHGIPPF' A
#
# COMPACT_ATOMS: atom_id res chain seq x y z
N LYS A 1 24.49 -15.82 7.46
CA LYS A 1 24.25 -14.46 8.01
C LYS A 1 23.29 -13.61 7.16
N ILE A 2 23.45 -13.50 5.83
CA ILE A 2 22.52 -12.72 4.99
C ILE A 2 21.12 -13.37 4.90
N ASP A 3 21.05 -14.70 4.80
CA ASP A 3 19.76 -15.39 4.61
C ASP A 3 18.87 -15.35 5.86
N GLU A 4 19.44 -15.45 7.06
CA GLU A 4 18.69 -15.26 8.32
C GLU A 4 18.12 -13.84 8.45
N TYR A 5 18.86 -12.84 7.98
CA TYR A 5 18.38 -11.45 7.96
C TYR A 5 17.18 -11.31 7.00
N LYS A 6 17.28 -11.90 5.80
CA LYS A 6 16.17 -11.88 4.83
C LYS A 6 14.92 -12.56 5.39
N GLN A 7 15.09 -13.71 6.05
CA GLN A 7 13.97 -14.43 6.65
C GLN A 7 13.32 -13.66 7.80
N LYS A 8 14.10 -12.96 8.63
CA LYS A 8 13.58 -12.23 9.78
C LYS A 8 12.99 -10.87 9.43
N PHE A 9 13.58 -10.15 8.48
CA PHE A 9 13.26 -8.74 8.23
C PHE A 9 12.74 -8.45 6.83
N ALA A 10 13.18 -9.19 5.81
CA ALA A 10 12.78 -8.97 4.41
C ALA A 10 11.60 -9.87 4.00
N ASN A 11 10.65 -10.08 4.92
CA ASN A 11 9.41 -10.79 4.67
C ASN A 11 8.23 -9.79 4.73
N PRO A 12 7.12 -10.04 4.01
CA PRO A 12 5.98 -9.12 3.98
C PRO A 12 5.22 -9.06 5.32
N PHE A 13 5.38 -10.06 6.19
CA PHE A 13 4.67 -10.14 7.47
C PHE A 13 5.10 -9.06 8.46
N VAL A 14 6.37 -8.63 8.42
CA VAL A 14 6.87 -7.54 9.26
C VAL A 14 6.24 -6.20 8.92
N ALA A 15 5.95 -5.94 7.64
CA ALA A 15 5.27 -4.71 7.21
C ALA A 15 3.75 -4.78 7.44
N ALA A 16 3.16 -5.96 7.25
CA ALA A 16 1.74 -6.20 7.55
C ALA A 16 1.43 -6.04 9.04
N SER A 17 2.31 -6.49 9.94
CA SER A 17 2.11 -6.32 11.39
C SER A 17 2.14 -4.86 11.86
N GLN A 18 2.73 -3.96 11.07
CA GLN A 18 2.75 -2.52 11.32
C GLN A 18 1.61 -1.77 10.62
N GLY A 19 0.77 -2.47 9.85
CA GLY A 19 -0.32 -1.86 9.08
C GLY A 19 0.13 -1.08 7.84
N TYR A 20 1.37 -1.25 7.38
CA TYR A 20 1.82 -0.66 6.11
C TYR A 20 1.30 -1.42 4.89
N ILE A 21 0.99 -2.71 5.06
CA ILE A 21 0.38 -3.58 4.05
C ILE A 21 -0.96 -4.04 4.63
N ASP A 22 -2.05 -3.80 3.88
CA ASP A 22 -3.39 -4.20 4.32
C ASP A 22 -3.59 -5.72 4.29
N GLU A 23 -3.10 -6.41 3.25
CA GLU A 23 -3.28 -7.85 3.08
C GLU A 23 -2.15 -8.51 2.26
N ILE A 24 -1.79 -9.74 2.62
CA ILE A 24 -0.88 -10.60 1.85
C ILE A 24 -1.74 -11.61 1.07
N ILE A 25 -1.79 -11.45 -0.25
CA ILE A 25 -2.68 -12.22 -1.13
C ILE A 25 -1.92 -13.23 -1.99
N GLU A 26 -2.61 -14.28 -2.43
CA GLU A 26 -2.06 -15.15 -3.48
C GLU A 26 -2.06 -14.44 -4.85
N PRO A 27 -1.06 -14.68 -5.72
CA PRO A 27 -0.94 -13.97 -7.01
C PRO A 27 -2.18 -14.06 -7.90
N LYS A 28 -2.94 -15.17 -7.83
CA LYS A 28 -4.17 -15.39 -8.60
C LYS A 28 -5.32 -14.45 -8.20
N HIS A 29 -5.33 -13.93 -6.97
CA HIS A 29 -6.38 -13.06 -6.45
C HIS A 29 -6.13 -11.57 -6.74
N THR A 30 -4.96 -11.23 -7.29
CA THR A 30 -4.58 -9.83 -7.57
C THR A 30 -5.65 -9.06 -8.35
N ARG A 31 -6.21 -9.66 -9.41
CA ARG A 31 -7.24 -8.99 -10.23
C ARG A 31 -8.52 -8.70 -9.46
N SER A 32 -9.03 -9.67 -8.70
CA SER A 32 -10.26 -9.49 -7.91
C SER A 32 -10.08 -8.45 -6.81
N MET A 33 -8.91 -8.43 -6.17
CA MET A 33 -8.59 -7.45 -5.13
C MET A 33 -8.52 -6.02 -5.68
N ILE A 34 -7.88 -5.83 -6.84
CA ILE A 34 -7.83 -4.53 -7.52
C ILE A 34 -9.24 -4.06 -7.89
N LEU A 35 -10.07 -4.94 -8.46
CA LEU A 35 -11.46 -4.59 -8.81
C LEU A 35 -12.27 -4.15 -7.59
N HIS A 36 -12.12 -4.87 -6.47
CA HIS A 36 -12.77 -4.51 -5.22
C HIS A 36 -12.27 -3.15 -4.68
N ALA A 37 -10.95 -2.94 -4.64
CA ALA A 37 -10.35 -1.70 -4.16
C ALA A 37 -10.79 -0.47 -4.97
N LEU A 38 -10.87 -0.60 -6.29
CA LEU A 38 -11.37 0.45 -7.18
C LEU A 38 -12.85 0.74 -6.92
N LYS A 39 -13.68 -0.30 -6.76
CA LYS A 39 -15.11 -0.15 -6.48
C LYS A 39 -15.36 0.56 -5.14
N VAL A 40 -14.59 0.22 -4.10
CA VAL A 40 -14.70 0.88 -2.79
C VAL A 40 -14.22 2.34 -2.85
N SER A 41 -13.20 2.61 -3.67
CA SER A 41 -12.60 3.95 -3.79
C SER A 41 -13.33 4.88 -4.76
N GLU A 42 -14.41 4.43 -5.40
CA GLU A 42 -15.11 5.13 -6.49
C GLU A 42 -15.52 6.56 -6.12
N ASN A 43 -16.02 6.77 -4.89
CA ASN A 43 -16.53 8.06 -4.43
C ASN A 43 -15.59 8.73 -3.42
N LYS A 44 -14.30 8.39 -3.43
CA LYS A 44 -13.32 8.94 -2.48
C LYS A 44 -13.00 10.40 -2.84
N ASP A 45 -13.50 11.33 -2.03
CA ASP A 45 -13.17 12.76 -2.10
C ASP A 45 -12.33 13.18 -0.88
N ILE A 46 -11.27 13.95 -1.12
CA ILE A 46 -10.36 14.46 -0.08
C ILE A 46 -10.06 15.93 -0.35
N ALA A 47 -10.51 16.79 0.57
CA ALA A 47 -10.21 18.21 0.52
C ALA A 47 -8.74 18.49 0.89
N GLY A 48 -8.02 19.17 -0.01
CA GLY A 48 -6.67 19.67 0.24
C GLY A 48 -6.66 21.08 0.85
N PRO A 49 -5.50 21.55 1.37
CA PRO A 49 -5.35 22.91 1.88
C PRO A 49 -5.48 23.95 0.75
N LYS A 50 -6.12 25.09 1.04
CA LYS A 50 -6.33 26.19 0.10
C LYS A 50 -4.99 26.88 -0.24
N LYS A 51 -4.55 26.78 -1.49
CA LYS A 51 -3.34 27.42 -2.02
C LYS A 51 -3.49 27.70 -3.51
N LYS A 52 -2.73 28.66 -4.04
CA LYS A 52 -2.71 28.96 -5.49
C LYS A 52 -2.15 27.79 -6.30
N HIS A 53 -1.05 27.19 -5.85
CA HIS A 53 -0.42 26.00 -6.42
C HIS A 53 0.51 25.36 -5.39
N GLY A 54 0.99 24.13 -5.66
CA GLY A 54 2.07 23.50 -4.90
C GLY A 54 3.45 24.07 -5.25
N ILE A 55 4.47 23.64 -4.51
CA ILE A 55 5.89 23.88 -4.81
C ILE A 55 6.61 22.51 -4.68
N PRO A 56 6.63 21.69 -5.73
CA PRO A 56 7.43 20.47 -5.72
C PRO A 56 8.94 20.84 -5.72
N PRO A 57 9.81 20.02 -5.08
CA PRO A 57 11.26 20.22 -5.16
C PRO A 57 11.75 19.95 -6.59
N PHE A 58 12.74 20.75 -7.04
CA PHE A 58 13.45 20.60 -8.32
C PHE A 58 14.86 20.07 -8.10
#